data_AF-A0A2E3NAU3-F1
#
_entry.id   AF-A0A2E3NAU3-F1
#
_cell.length_a   1.000
_cell.length_b   1.000
_cell.length_c   1.000
_cell.angle_alpha   90.00
_cell.angle_beta   90.00
_cell.angle_gamma   90.00
#
_symmetry.space_group_name_H-M   'P 1'
#
loop_
_entity.id
_entity.type
_entity.pdbx_description
1 polymer ?
#
loop_
_entity_poly.entity_id
_entity_poly.type
_entity_poly.pdbx_seq_one_letter_code
_entity_poly.pdbx_strand_id
1 'polypeptide(L)' 'MKRRSWEQSEEADGLDLPDESFDYEDFIAREFGNRGRGVIRIRWYWWVTALFMVIILILFSLSGLR' A
#
# COMPACT_ATOMS: atom_id res chain seq x y z
N MET A 1 4.21 -31.84 29.00
CA MET A 1 4.57 -30.67 28.16
C MET A 1 3.28 -30.09 27.60
N LYS A 2 3.02 -28.80 27.80
CA LYS A 2 1.77 -28.15 27.36
C LYS A 2 1.94 -27.67 25.91
N ARG A 3 1.12 -28.20 24.98
CA ARG A 3 1.05 -27.74 23.58
C ARG A 3 0.73 -26.25 23.54
N ARG A 4 1.34 -25.51 22.62
CA ARG A 4 1.06 -24.07 22.48
C ARG A 4 -0.28 -23.87 21.76
N SER A 5 -0.98 -22.77 22.05
CA SER A 5 -2.33 -22.54 21.48
C SER A 5 -2.37 -22.44 19.95
N TRP A 6 -1.21 -22.27 19.30
CA TRP A 6 -1.04 -22.20 17.85
C TRP A 6 -0.43 -23.47 17.25
N GLU A 7 -0.15 -24.47 18.07
CA GLU A 7 0.50 -25.72 17.63
C GLU A 7 -0.58 -26.67 17.13
N GLN A 8 -0.66 -26.84 15.82
CA GLN A 8 -1.56 -27.80 15.17
C GLN A 8 -0.98 -29.22 15.24
N SER A 9 -1.85 -30.22 15.33
CA SER A 9 -1.49 -31.64 15.25
C SER A 9 -1.04 -32.01 13.84
N GLU A 10 -0.07 -32.93 13.70
CA GLU A 10 0.41 -33.43 12.39
C GLU A 10 -0.70 -34.03 11.52
N GLU A 11 -1.82 -34.45 12.11
CA GLU A 11 -3.04 -34.89 11.38
C GLU A 11 -3.76 -33.76 10.64
N ALA A 12 -3.50 -32.50 11.01
CA ALA A 12 -4.04 -31.31 10.33
C ALA A 12 -3.14 -30.83 9.18
N ASP A 13 -2.01 -31.53 8.93
CA ASP A 13 -1.06 -31.25 7.85
C ASP A 13 -1.55 -31.81 6.49
N GLY A 14 -2.65 -32.57 6.51
CA GLY A 14 -3.43 -32.97 5.34
C GLY A 14 -4.21 -31.80 4.76
N LEU A 15 -3.50 -30.75 4.37
CA LEU A 15 -4.02 -29.78 3.42
C LEU A 15 -4.32 -30.57 2.14
N ASP A 16 -5.59 -30.76 1.81
CA ASP A 16 -6.08 -31.18 0.47
C ASP A 16 -5.83 -30.04 -0.53
N LEU A 17 -4.62 -29.49 -0.48
CA LEU A 17 -4.12 -28.54 -1.44
C LEU A 17 -3.86 -29.35 -2.69
N PRO A 18 -4.38 -28.90 -3.84
CA PRO A 18 -4.03 -29.52 -5.11
C PRO A 18 -2.49 -29.56 -5.23
N ASP A 19 -1.96 -30.66 -5.76
CA ASP A 19 -0.51 -30.83 -6.04
C ASP A 19 0.03 -29.76 -7.01
N GLU A 20 -0.85 -28.98 -7.62
CA GLU A 20 -0.52 -27.83 -8.45
C GLU A 20 -0.06 -26.65 -7.57
N SER A 21 1.13 -26.12 -7.89
CA SER A 21 1.62 -24.90 -7.26
C SER A 21 0.62 -23.77 -7.44
N PHE A 22 0.19 -23.14 -6.34
CA PHE A 22 -0.69 -21.97 -6.37
C PHE A 22 -0.10 -20.88 -7.28
N ASP A 23 -0.84 -20.51 -8.33
CA ASP A 23 -0.44 -19.42 -9.24
C ASP A 23 -0.71 -18.07 -8.58
N TYR A 24 0.31 -17.58 -7.87
CA TYR A 24 0.29 -16.27 -7.24
C TYR A 24 0.09 -15.13 -8.24
N GLU A 25 0.60 -15.26 -9.47
CA GLU A 25 0.52 -14.20 -10.48
C GLU A 25 -0.90 -14.10 -11.04
N ASP A 26 -1.57 -15.23 -11.32
CA ASP A 26 -2.99 -15.25 -11.72
C ASP A 26 -3.90 -14.70 -10.61
N PHE A 27 -3.65 -15.10 -9.36
CA PHE A 27 -4.40 -14.57 -8.22
C PHE A 27 -4.26 -13.04 -8.09
N ILE A 28 -3.03 -12.53 -8.18
CA ILE A 28 -2.77 -11.09 -8.12
C ILE A 28 -3.40 -10.38 -9.31
N ALA A 29 -3.27 -10.91 -10.52
CA ALA A 29 -3.85 -10.32 -11.72
C ALA A 29 -5.39 -10.27 -11.65
N ARG A 30 -6.03 -11.35 -11.20
CA ARG A 30 -7.49 -11.47 -11.07
C ARG A 30 -8.05 -10.56 -9.98
N GLU A 31 -7.40 -10.51 -8.81
CA GLU A 31 -7.92 -9.83 -7.62
C GLU A 31 -7.49 -8.35 -7.54
N PHE A 32 -6.31 -8.02 -8.09
CA PHE A 32 -5.70 -6.69 -7.98
C PHE A 32 -5.38 -6.04 -9.33
N GLY A 33 -5.22 -6.81 -10.42
CA GLY A 33 -4.77 -6.33 -11.72
C GLY A 33 -5.75 -5.40 -12.45
N ASN A 34 -7.05 -5.46 -12.14
CA ASN A 34 -8.06 -4.58 -12.76
C ASN A 34 -8.32 -3.27 -12.01
N ARG A 35 -7.55 -2.94 -10.96
CA ARG A 35 -7.56 -1.58 -10.41
C ARG A 35 -6.68 -0.72 -11.31
N GLY A 36 -7.24 -0.37 -12.48
CA GLY A 36 -6.65 0.58 -13.40
C GLY A 36 -6.07 1.72 -12.60
N ARG A 37 -4.77 2.01 -12.81
CA ARG A 37 -4.04 3.09 -12.16
C ARG A 37 -4.83 4.37 -12.41
N GLY A 38 -5.73 4.69 -11.48
CA GLY A 38 -6.58 5.85 -11.57
C GLY A 38 -5.63 7.02 -11.68
N VAL A 39 -5.65 7.70 -12.83
CA VAL A 39 -4.82 8.87 -13.03
C VAL A 39 -5.24 9.84 -11.93
N ILE A 40 -4.39 10.04 -10.93
CA ILE A 40 -4.70 10.90 -9.79
C ILE A 40 -4.74 12.31 -10.36
N ARG A 41 -5.95 12.74 -10.75
CA ARG A 41 -6.20 14.09 -11.25
C ARG A 41 -6.17 15.02 -10.04
N ILE A 42 -4.97 15.50 -9.72
CA ILE A 42 -4.80 16.55 -8.73
C ILE A 42 -5.60 17.76 -9.20
N ARG A 43 -6.59 18.14 -8.39
CA ARG A 43 -7.48 19.26 -8.70
C ARG A 43 -6.68 20.56 -8.68
N TRP A 44 -6.96 21.47 -9.62
CA TRP A 44 -6.16 22.69 -9.86
C TRP A 44 -5.94 23.57 -8.62
N TYR A 45 -6.89 23.61 -7.68
CA TYR A 45 -6.72 24.37 -6.43
C TYR A 45 -5.58 23.83 -5.55
N TRP A 46 -5.24 22.54 -5.62
CA TRP A 46 -4.10 21.99 -4.87
C TRP A 46 -2.77 22.55 -5.39
N TRP A 47 -2.67 22.89 -6.67
CA TRP A 47 -1.52 23.61 -7.21
C TRP A 47 -1.41 25.03 -6.64
N VAL A 48 -2.53 25.72 -6.47
CA VAL A 48 -2.57 27.06 -5.86
C VAL A 48 -2.14 26.99 -4.39
N THR A 49 -2.64 26.01 -3.63
CA THR A 49 -2.24 25.79 -2.24
C THR A 49 -0.74 25.49 -2.11
N ALA A 50 -0.21 24.63 -2.98
CA ALA A 50 1.22 24.32 -3.00
C ALA A 50 2.07 25.57 -3.29
N LEU A 51 1.67 26.37 -4.28
CA LEU A 51 2.35 27.62 -4.63
C LEU A 51 2.32 28.61 -3.45
N PHE A 52 1.17 28.74 -2.79
CA PHE A 52 1.01 29.61 -1.63
C PHE A 52 1.92 29.20 -0.47
N MET A 53 2.01 27.91 -0.15
CA MET A 53 2.93 27.39 0.87
C MET A 53 4.39 27.72 0.56
N VAL A 54 4.81 27.56 -0.70
CA VAL A 54 6.19 27.85 -1.12
C VAL A 54 6.50 29.34 -0.95
N ILE A 55 5.58 30.23 -1.34
CA ILE A 55 5.76 31.68 -1.16
C ILE A 55 5.93 32.04 0.31
N ILE A 56 5.06 31.50 1.19
CA ILE A 56 5.17 31.73 2.63
C ILE A 56 6.52 31.26 3.17
N LEU A 57 6.98 30.07 2.77
CA LEU A 57 8.25 29.52 3.21
C LEU A 57 9.43 30.44 2.82
N ILE A 58 9.44 30.94 1.58
CA ILE A 58 10.47 31.85 1.09
C ILE A 58 10.45 33.16 1.87
N LEU A 59 9.26 33.77 2.05
CA LEU A 59 9.11 35.02 2.80
C LEU A 59 9.53 34.85 4.25
N PHE A 60 9.14 33.75 4.89
CA PHE A 60 9.53 33.41 6.25
C PHE A 60 11.05 33.25 6.37
N SER A 61 11.67 32.50 5.45
CA SER A 61 13.12 32.30 5.42
C SER A 61 13.88 33.61 5.23
N LEU A 62 13.43 34.49 4.32
CA LEU A 62 14.04 35.80 4.09
C LEU A 62 13.83 36.78 5.26
N SER A 63 12.74 36.61 6.03
CA SER A 63 12.44 37.45 7.19
C SER A 63 13.17 37.00 8.45
N GLY A 64 13.42 35.69 8.60
CA GLY A 64 14.21 35.15 9.70
C GLY A 64 15.73 35.21 9.47
N LEU A 65 16.18 35.45 8.23
CA LEU A 65 17.59 35.65 7.89
C LEU A 65 18.02 37.14 7.95
N ARG A 66 17.07 38.07 8.04
CA ARG A 66 17.30 39.50 8.30
C ARG A 66 17.28 39.79 9.79
#